data_AF-A0A9D9HS42-F1
#
_entry.id   AF-A0A9D9HS42-F1
#
_cell.length_a   1.000
_cell.length_b   1.000
_cell.length_c   1.000
_cell.angle_alpha   90.00
_cell.angle_beta   90.00
_cell.angle_gamma   90.00
#
_symmetry.space_group_name_H-M   'P 1'
#
loop_
_entity.id
_entity.type
_entity.pdbx_description
1 polymer ?
#
loop_
_entity_poly.entity_id
_entity_poly.type
_entity_poly.pdbx_seq_one_letter_code
_entity_poly.pdbx_strand_id
1 'polypeptide(L)' 'MTDILKINAADNVAVAIVPQKAGAQVNIDGKSIQLLQDIPAGHKIALQDFAEGENVIKYGYPIG' A
#
# COMPACT_ATOMS: atom_id res chain seq x y z
N MET A 1 5.97 6.63 15.31
CA MET A 1 6.58 5.91 14.16
C MET A 1 5.42 5.48 13.27
N THR A 2 5.60 5.49 11.95
CA THR A 2 4.53 5.15 11.00
C THR A 2 4.74 3.72 10.51
N ASP A 3 3.75 2.85 10.71
CA ASP A 3 3.86 1.43 10.34
C ASP A 3 3.68 1.18 8.84
N ILE A 4 3.00 2.10 8.15
CA ILE A 4 2.74 2.05 6.71
C ILE A 4 2.94 3.44 6.11
N LEU A 5 3.75 3.52 5.06
CA LEU A 5 4.13 4.77 4.43
C LEU A 5 3.62 4.84 2.99
N LYS A 6 2.76 5.82 2.72
CA LYS A 6 2.49 6.33 1.37
C LYS A 6 3.42 7.52 1.12
N ILE A 7 4.23 7.46 0.06
CA ILE A 7 5.35 8.40 -0.11
C ILE A 7 4.89 9.67 -0.83
N ASN A 8 4.05 9.52 -1.86
CA ASN A 8 3.48 10.62 -2.62
C ASN A 8 1.95 10.53 -2.63
N ALA A 9 1.26 11.67 -2.62
CA ALA A 9 -0.20 11.73 -2.66
C ALA A 9 -0.81 11.00 -3.88
N ALA A 10 -0.12 10.97 -5.01
CA ALA A 10 -0.53 10.27 -6.23
C ALA A 10 -0.30 8.75 -6.18
N ASP A 11 0.39 8.22 -5.17
CA ASP A 11 0.66 6.78 -5.08
C ASP A 11 -0.63 5.97 -4.90
N ASN A 12 -0.74 4.88 -5.64
CA ASN A 12 -1.81 3.88 -5.49
C ASN A 12 -1.32 2.61 -4.74
N VAL A 13 -0.11 2.69 -4.18
CA VAL A 13 0.48 1.71 -3.26
C VAL A 13 1.10 2.42 -2.04
N ALA A 14 1.14 1.72 -0.91
CA ALA A 14 1.94 2.09 0.25
C ALA A 14 3.01 1.03 0.53
N VAL A 15 3.94 1.32 1.44
CA VAL A 15 4.99 0.38 1.88
C VAL A 15 4.80 0.06 3.35
N ALA A 16 4.84 -1.21 3.72
CA ALA A 16 4.90 -1.63 5.12
C ALA A 16 6.28 -1.33 5.70
N ILE A 17 6.36 -0.50 6.74
CA ILE A 17 7.61 -0.19 7.45
C ILE A 17 7.93 -1.29 8.46
N VAL A 18 6.89 -1.91 9.04
CA VAL A 18 6.98 -3.10 9.89
C VAL A 18 6.06 -4.19 9.35
N PRO A 19 6.32 -5.49 9.64
CA PRO A 19 5.48 -6.58 9.15
C PRO A 19 4.02 -6.40 9.56
N GLN A 20 3.10 -6.62 8.62
CA GLN A 20 1.66 -6.56 8.83
C GLN A 20 1.05 -7.95 8.64
N LYS A 21 -0.08 -8.19 9.31
CA LYS A 21 -0.79 -9.47 9.27
C LYS A 21 -2.05 -9.41 8.41
N ALA A 22 -2.36 -10.51 7.76
CA ALA A 22 -3.64 -10.70 7.08
C ALA A 22 -4.80 -10.42 8.05
N GLY A 23 -5.86 -9.80 7.53
CA GLY A 23 -7.04 -9.41 8.29
C GLY A 23 -6.91 -8.09 9.06
N ALA A 24 -5.71 -7.52 9.21
CA ALA A 24 -5.55 -6.22 9.85
C ALA A 24 -6.27 -5.11 9.06
N GLN A 25 -6.88 -4.16 9.76
CA GLN A 25 -7.38 -2.92 9.17
C GLN A 25 -6.34 -1.81 9.35
N VAL A 26 -5.99 -1.17 8.25
CA VAL A 26 -5.00 -0.10 8.21
C VAL A 26 -5.64 1.17 7.67
N ASN A 27 -5.35 2.31 8.29
CA ASN A 27 -5.87 3.60 7.86
C ASN A 27 -4.81 4.35 7.06
N ILE A 28 -5.09 4.63 5.78
CA ILE A 28 -4.19 5.34 4.87
C ILE A 28 -5.01 6.41 4.17
N ASP A 29 -4.60 7.68 4.26
CA ASP A 29 -5.33 8.84 3.74
C ASP A 29 -6.82 8.89 4.16
N GLY A 30 -7.13 8.48 5.40
CA GLY A 30 -8.50 8.43 5.91
C GLY A 30 -9.35 7.28 5.36
N LYS A 31 -8.79 6.39 4.53
CA LYS A 31 -9.43 5.16 4.07
C LYS A 31 -9.00 3.99 4.94
N SER A 32 -9.98 3.20 5.39
CA SER A 32 -9.69 1.92 6.02
C SER A 32 -9.56 0.83 4.97
N ILE A 33 -8.43 0.11 4.99
CA ILE A 33 -8.11 -0.97 4.07
C ILE A 33 -7.86 -2.24 4.88
N GLN A 34 -8.52 -3.34 4.51
CA GLN A 34 -8.24 -4.64 5.08
C GLN A 34 -7.13 -5.35 4.29
N LEU A 35 -6.10 -5.82 4.99
CA LEU A 35 -5.03 -6.59 4.36
C LEU A 35 -5.48 -8.02 4.08
N LEU A 36 -5.35 -8.48 2.84
CA LEU A 36 -5.78 -9.81 2.42
C LEU A 36 -4.74 -10.91 2.69
N GLN A 37 -3.50 -10.53 2.96
CA GLN A 37 -2.38 -11.42 3.21
C GLN A 37 -1.36 -10.78 4.16
N ASP A 38 -0.43 -11.57 4.68
CA ASP A 38 0.72 -11.06 5.43
C ASP A 38 1.61 -10.20 4.53
N ILE A 39 2.06 -9.05 5.03
CA ILE A 39 2.91 -8.11 4.29
C ILE A 39 4.24 -7.93 5.05
N PRO A 40 5.36 -8.47 4.54
CA PRO A 40 6.67 -8.25 5.15
C PRO A 40 7.07 -6.77 5.12
N ALA A 41 7.98 -6.38 6.02
CA ALA A 41 8.57 -5.05 5.97
C ALA A 41 9.25 -4.79 4.59
N GLY A 42 9.09 -3.58 4.06
CA GLY A 42 9.58 -3.17 2.74
C GLY A 42 8.67 -3.56 1.56
N HIS A 43 7.67 -4.43 1.77
CA HIS A 43 6.75 -4.83 0.70
C HIS A 43 5.62 -3.81 0.50
N LYS A 44 4.98 -3.88 -0.67
CA LYS A 44 3.93 -2.95 -1.09
C LYS A 44 2.54 -3.43 -0.67
N ILE A 45 1.67 -2.48 -0.35
CA ILE A 45 0.24 -2.65 -0.08
C ILE A 45 -0.51 -1.91 -1.18
N ALA A 46 -1.44 -2.58 -1.86
CA ALA A 46 -2.34 -1.95 -2.81
C ALA A 46 -3.35 -1.06 -2.07
N LEU A 47 -3.58 0.17 -2.55
CA LEU A 47 -4.53 1.12 -1.96
C LEU A 47 -5.87 1.18 -2.69
N GLN A 48 -6.00 0.37 -3.74
CA GLN A 48 -7.15 0.21 -4.61
C GLN A 48 -7.04 -1.13 -5.34
N ASP A 49 -8.12 -1.55 -5.98
CA ASP A 49 -8.09 -2.65 -6.93
C ASP A 49 -7.37 -2.21 -8.22
N PHE A 50 -6.77 -3.19 -8.91
CA PHE A 50 -6.07 -2.99 -10.17
C PHE A 50 -6.63 -3.92 -11.23
N ALA A 51 -6.89 -3.41 -12.43
CA ALA A 51 -7.07 -4.24 -13.61
C ALA A 51 -5.70 -4.65 -14.20
N GLU A 52 -5.69 -5.72 -15.00
CA GLU A 52 -4.47 -6.13 -15.71
C GLU A 52 -3.98 -5.02 -16.65
N GLY A 53 -2.69 -4.69 -16.56
CA GLY A 53 -2.07 -3.63 -17.35
C GLY A 53 -2.25 -2.21 -16.78
N GLU A 54 -2.92 -2.04 -15.64
CA GLU A 54 -2.95 -0.75 -14.95
C GLU A 54 -1.62 -0.43 -14.28
N ASN A 55 -1.23 0.85 -14.34
CA ASN A 55 0.03 1.31 -13.76
C ASN A 55 0.02 1.26 -12.24
N VAL A 56 1.06 0.66 -11.67
CA VAL A 56 1.42 0.87 -10.26
C VAL A 56 2.16 2.20 -10.15
N ILE A 57 1.59 3.14 -9.40
CA ILE A 57 2.15 4.48 -9.16
C ILE A 57 2.83 4.50 -7.80
N LYS A 58 4.14 4.74 -7.79
CA LYS A 58 4.94 4.94 -6.59
C LYS A 58 5.91 6.12 -6.78
N TYR A 59 6.14 6.90 -5.73
CA TYR A 59 6.92 8.14 -5.81
C TYR A 59 6.28 9.17 -6.77
N GLY A 60 4.99 9.02 -7.11
CA GLY A 60 4.30 9.83 -8.12
C GLY A 60 4.56 9.42 -9.57
N TYR A 61 5.20 8.28 -9.84
CA TYR A 61 5.51 7.81 -11.20
C TYR A 61 5.04 6.35 -11.41
N PRO A 62 4.70 5.96 -12.65
CA PRO A 62 4.47 4.55 -12.98
C PRO A 62 5.77 3.76 -12.86
N ILE A 63 5.74 2.65 -12.12
CA ILE A 63 6.91 1.80 -11.88
C ILE A 63 6.77 0.39 -12.51
N GLY A 64 5.69 0.15 -13.24
CA GLY A 64 5.35 -1.12 -13.85
C GLY A 64 3.85 -1.31 -13.98
#